data_AF-A0A1B6MH21-F1
#
_entry.id   AF-A0A1B6MH21-F1
#
_cell.length_a   1.000
_cell.length_b   1.000
_cell.length_c   1.000
_cell.angle_alpha   90.00
_cell.angle_beta   90.00
_cell.angle_gamma   90.00
#
_symmetry.space_group_name_H-M   'P 1'
#
loop_
_entity.id
_entity.type
_entity.pdbx_description
1 polymer ?
#
loop_
_entity_poly.entity_id
_entity_poly.type
_entity_poly.pdbx_seq_one_letter_code
_entity_poly.pdbx_strand_id
1 'polypeptide(L)'
;LDIEPKTIQTYPEVPVVAQIRFQSTYCQPAIGSMVPETWLDLVYCGHSPANCVNSTTKQLLYSEQIRGFPSLREITLPCNIFGLAGHYALALRSTMMTMGPLIAFTSPGSTVKAVWSDKFVFNVHARSIFPCDGHAGINVLFQYPGCILESGDRVRVFGRLRADVAAVAPPSTLHYLAEHKVSRGQHALTFDCDLFTERYVEYCFVYVSQAISGAVSDVRMDCVPTLPVHEAESGGWGSWTSWTQCTTTCSGGTRNRYRLCDSPPPRYGAKFCEGHALE
;
A
#
# COMPACT_ATOMS: atom_id res chain seq x y z
N LEU A 1 5.97 25.36 -13.90
CA LEU A 1 6.50 24.26 -13.06
C LEU A 1 6.15 22.97 -13.75
N ASP A 2 7.12 22.09 -13.94
CA ASP A 2 6.90 20.78 -14.51
C ASP A 2 7.72 19.71 -13.77
N ILE A 3 7.25 18.46 -13.80
CA ILE A 3 7.93 17.30 -13.19
C ILE A 3 8.03 16.21 -14.25
N GLU A 4 9.21 15.65 -14.45
CA GLU A 4 9.42 14.51 -15.34
C GLU A 4 10.15 13.36 -14.63
N PRO A 5 9.82 12.10 -14.97
CA PRO A 5 8.76 11.68 -15.88
C PRO A 5 7.35 11.80 -15.25
N LYS A 6 6.29 11.81 -16.07
CA LYS A 6 4.88 11.96 -15.59
C LYS A 6 4.33 10.73 -14.87
N THR A 7 4.92 9.57 -15.10
CA THR A 7 4.55 8.32 -14.43
C THR A 7 5.81 7.66 -13.90
N ILE A 8 5.78 7.31 -12.62
CA ILE A 8 6.88 6.67 -11.89
C ILE A 8 6.35 5.49 -11.09
N GLN A 9 7.25 4.61 -10.66
CA GLN A 9 6.97 3.69 -9.57
C GLN A 9 7.34 4.31 -8.22
N THR A 10 6.83 3.79 -7.12
CA THR A 10 7.28 4.15 -5.78
C THR A 10 8.76 3.82 -5.62
N TYR A 11 9.49 4.72 -4.94
CA TYR A 11 10.96 4.63 -4.80
C TYR A 11 11.68 4.46 -6.16
N PRO A 12 11.49 5.39 -7.12
CA PRO A 12 11.95 5.23 -8.49
C PRO A 12 13.48 5.18 -8.58
N GLU A 13 13.99 4.35 -9.48
CA GLU A 13 15.44 4.25 -9.76
C GLU A 13 15.92 5.25 -10.81
N VAL A 14 15.00 5.72 -11.64
CA VAL A 14 15.26 6.80 -12.60
C VAL A 14 15.06 8.14 -11.87
N PRO A 15 15.97 9.11 -12.04
CA PRO A 15 15.84 10.42 -11.44
C PRO A 15 14.51 11.11 -11.81
N VAL A 16 13.83 11.67 -10.81
CA VAL A 16 12.66 12.53 -11.03
C VAL A 16 13.13 13.98 -10.96
N VAL A 17 12.88 14.75 -12.03
CA VAL A 17 13.41 16.10 -12.19
C VAL A 17 12.26 17.11 -12.16
N ALA A 18 12.37 18.08 -11.26
CA ALA A 18 11.53 19.27 -11.22
C ALA A 18 12.14 20.36 -12.09
N GLN A 19 11.38 20.83 -13.08
CA GLN A 19 11.76 21.92 -13.98
C GLN A 19 10.97 23.19 -13.66
N ILE A 20 11.71 24.28 -13.47
CA ILE A 20 11.18 25.59 -13.13
C ILE A 20 11.64 26.56 -14.21
N ARG A 21 10.68 27.11 -14.95
CA ARG A 21 10.94 28.12 -15.98
C ARG A 21 10.42 29.44 -15.47
N PHE A 22 11.31 30.41 -15.35
CA PHE A 22 10.94 31.79 -15.04
C PHE A 22 10.83 32.55 -16.36
N GLN A 23 9.78 33.36 -16.50
CA GLN A 23 9.73 34.31 -17.62
C GLN A 23 10.90 35.29 -17.49
N SER A 24 11.50 35.67 -18.61
CA SER A 24 12.57 36.65 -18.62
C SER A 24 12.11 37.97 -18.02
N THR A 25 12.56 38.28 -16.81
CA THR A 25 12.31 39.57 -16.15
C THR A 25 13.58 40.41 -16.24
N TYR A 26 13.52 41.49 -17.02
CA TYR A 26 14.56 42.52 -17.01
C TYR A 26 14.30 43.44 -15.82
N CYS A 27 14.99 43.20 -14.71
CA CYS A 27 14.99 44.12 -13.57
C CYS A 27 16.37 44.78 -13.48
N GLN A 28 16.40 46.11 -13.29
CA GLN A 28 17.63 46.76 -12.85
C GLN A 28 17.97 46.26 -11.44
N PRO A 29 19.20 45.77 -11.18
CA PRO A 29 19.56 45.31 -9.85
C PRO A 29 19.48 46.50 -8.89
N ALA A 30 18.59 46.40 -7.90
CA ALA A 30 18.52 47.40 -6.84
C ALA A 30 19.80 47.33 -5.99
N ILE A 31 20.52 48.45 -5.90
CA ILE A 31 21.76 48.58 -5.12
C ILE A 31 21.43 48.27 -3.65
N GLY A 32 22.02 47.20 -3.11
CA GLY A 32 21.79 46.75 -1.74
C GLY A 32 20.57 45.83 -1.53
N SER A 33 19.92 45.35 -2.59
CA SER A 33 18.79 44.42 -2.48
C SER A 33 19.24 42.97 -2.31
N MET A 34 18.58 42.24 -1.40
CA MET A 34 18.76 40.80 -1.25
C MET A 34 18.20 40.09 -2.49
N VAL A 35 18.91 39.05 -2.97
CA VAL A 35 18.41 38.22 -4.08
C VAL A 35 17.06 37.61 -3.65
N PRO A 36 16.00 37.70 -4.47
CA PRO A 36 14.70 37.15 -4.10
C PRO A 36 14.82 35.66 -3.82
N GLU A 37 14.28 35.26 -2.67
CA GLU A 37 14.25 33.89 -2.19
C GLU A 37 12.88 33.29 -2.47
N THR A 38 12.86 32.12 -3.11
CA THR A 38 11.64 31.34 -3.32
C THR A 38 11.85 29.93 -2.81
N TRP A 39 10.76 29.21 -2.55
CA TRP A 39 10.78 27.86 -2.03
C TRP A 39 9.99 26.95 -2.96
N LEU A 40 10.62 25.84 -3.39
CA LEU A 40 9.97 24.79 -4.14
C LEU A 40 9.53 23.68 -3.21
N ASP A 41 8.23 23.51 -3.09
CA ASP A 41 7.60 22.45 -2.33
C ASP A 41 7.18 21.28 -3.24
N LEU A 42 7.42 20.05 -2.81
CA LEU A 42 6.77 18.86 -3.34
C LEU A 42 5.62 18.44 -2.41
N VAL A 43 4.44 18.27 -2.99
CA VAL A 43 3.21 17.99 -2.26
C VAL A 43 2.61 16.69 -2.76
N TYR A 44 2.19 15.82 -1.83
CA TYR A 44 1.39 14.63 -2.12
C TYR A 44 -0.10 14.94 -2.01
N CYS A 45 -0.86 14.50 -3.02
CA CYS A 45 -2.28 14.83 -3.19
C CYS A 45 -3.21 13.61 -3.04
N GLY A 46 -2.67 12.40 -2.86
CA GLY A 46 -3.47 11.18 -2.80
C GLY A 46 -3.84 10.63 -4.17
N HIS A 47 -5.02 10.00 -4.25
CA HIS A 47 -5.44 9.20 -5.40
C HIS A 47 -5.90 10.02 -6.62
N SER A 48 -6.14 11.33 -6.48
CA SER A 48 -6.66 12.19 -7.55
C SER A 48 -5.83 13.46 -7.70
N PRO A 49 -5.51 13.89 -8.94
CA PRO A 49 -4.78 15.14 -9.18
C PRO A 49 -5.61 16.38 -8.81
N ALA A 50 -6.95 16.28 -8.77
CA ALA A 50 -7.82 17.38 -8.38
C ALA A 50 -7.61 17.81 -6.92
N ASN A 51 -7.21 16.86 -6.06
CA ASN A 51 -6.93 17.13 -4.65
C ASN A 51 -5.72 18.05 -4.47
N CYS A 52 -4.83 18.13 -5.47
CA CYS A 52 -3.69 19.04 -5.47
C CYS A 52 -4.10 20.51 -5.48
N VAL A 53 -5.30 20.87 -5.92
CA VAL A 53 -5.76 22.27 -6.01
C VAL A 53 -6.57 22.66 -4.79
N ASN A 54 -7.55 21.85 -4.39
CA ASN A 54 -8.59 22.26 -3.43
C ASN A 54 -8.63 21.50 -2.10
N SER A 55 -7.72 20.55 -1.84
CA SER A 55 -7.80 19.75 -0.61
C SER A 55 -7.00 20.32 0.56
N THR A 56 -7.55 20.22 1.77
CA THR A 56 -6.84 20.38 3.05
C THR A 56 -5.95 19.17 3.37
N THR A 57 -6.09 18.05 2.65
CA THR A 57 -5.36 16.78 2.88
C THR A 57 -4.00 16.71 2.17
N LYS A 58 -3.53 17.82 1.60
CA LYS A 58 -2.23 17.89 0.95
C LYS A 58 -1.11 17.72 1.98
N GLN A 59 -0.14 16.87 1.68
CA GLN A 59 1.01 16.68 2.56
C GLN A 59 2.28 17.23 1.92
N LEU A 60 2.96 18.15 2.60
CA LEU A 60 4.28 18.63 2.21
C LEU A 60 5.31 17.53 2.50
N LEU A 61 6.06 17.11 1.49
CA LEU A 61 7.06 16.04 1.60
C LEU A 61 8.50 16.52 1.45
N TYR A 62 8.71 17.61 0.71
CA TYR A 62 10.02 18.16 0.41
C TYR A 62 9.91 19.66 0.19
N SER A 63 10.94 20.41 0.58
CA SER A 63 11.03 21.85 0.33
C SER A 63 12.49 22.22 0.10
N GLU A 64 12.78 22.93 -0.99
CA GLU A 64 14.12 23.41 -1.34
C GLU A 64 14.13 24.92 -1.58
N GLN A 65 15.13 25.61 -1.05
CA GLN A 65 15.34 27.04 -1.28
C GLN A 65 15.93 27.29 -2.67
N ILE A 66 15.32 28.19 -3.44
CA ILE A 66 15.79 28.66 -4.74
C ILE A 66 16.13 30.14 -4.64
N ARG A 67 17.35 30.48 -5.09
CA ARG A 67 17.83 31.86 -5.12
C ARG A 67 17.81 32.39 -6.55
N GLY A 68 17.20 33.57 -6.72
CA GLY A 68 17.14 34.27 -7.99
C GLY A 68 16.13 33.68 -8.98
N PHE A 69 16.12 34.23 -10.19
CA PHE A 69 15.18 33.88 -11.27
C PHE A 69 15.92 33.46 -12.54
N PRO A 70 16.61 32.29 -12.54
CA PRO A 70 17.23 31.78 -13.77
C PRO A 70 16.18 31.47 -14.82
N SER A 71 16.51 31.51 -16.11
CA SER A 71 15.55 31.17 -17.18
C SER A 71 14.99 29.74 -17.05
N LEU A 72 15.85 28.79 -16.68
CA LEU A 72 15.51 27.41 -16.36
C LEU A 72 16.32 26.97 -15.13
N ARG A 73 15.63 26.33 -14.18
CA ARG A 73 16.23 25.62 -13.04
C ARG A 73 15.71 24.19 -13.03
N GLU A 74 16.63 23.24 -12.94
CA GLU A 74 16.33 21.82 -12.81
C GLU A 74 16.79 21.32 -11.44
N ILE A 75 15.92 20.58 -10.76
CA ILE A 75 16.15 20.05 -9.42
C ILE A 75 15.85 18.56 -9.43
N THR A 76 16.83 17.73 -9.08
CA THR A 76 16.64 16.30 -8.95
C THR A 76 16.03 15.99 -7.59
N LEU A 77 14.82 15.44 -7.61
CA LEU A 77 14.07 15.08 -6.41
C LEU A 77 14.57 13.73 -5.85
N PRO A 78 14.85 13.64 -4.54
CA PRO A 78 15.27 12.38 -3.91
C PRO A 78 14.24 11.26 -4.09
N CYS A 79 14.65 10.06 -4.52
CA CYS A 79 13.73 8.96 -4.79
C CYS A 79 12.97 8.46 -3.54
N ASN A 80 13.54 8.62 -2.35
CA ASN A 80 12.98 8.16 -1.08
C ASN A 80 11.72 8.94 -0.63
N ILE A 81 11.42 10.08 -1.24
CA ILE A 81 10.19 10.85 -0.96
C ILE A 81 8.96 10.30 -1.71
N PHE A 82 9.17 9.47 -2.74
CA PHE A 82 8.12 8.86 -3.55
C PHE A 82 7.70 7.49 -2.99
N GLY A 83 7.47 7.40 -1.69
CA GLY A 83 7.06 6.15 -1.02
C GLY A 83 5.57 5.83 -1.07
N LEU A 84 4.73 6.73 -1.61
CA LEU A 84 3.27 6.56 -1.66
C LEU A 84 2.79 6.46 -3.11
N ALA A 85 1.88 5.53 -3.38
CA ALA A 85 1.19 5.48 -4.67
C ALA A 85 0.11 6.57 -4.71
N GLY A 86 0.14 7.41 -5.75
CA GLY A 86 -0.77 8.54 -5.91
C GLY A 86 -0.18 9.67 -6.74
N HIS A 87 -0.75 10.86 -6.62
CA HIS A 87 -0.38 12.04 -7.37
C HIS A 87 0.48 12.99 -6.53
N TYR A 88 1.51 13.55 -7.16
CA TYR A 88 2.38 14.56 -6.58
C TYR A 88 2.42 15.80 -7.47
N ALA A 89 2.60 16.95 -6.84
CA ALA A 89 2.57 18.27 -7.45
C ALA A 89 3.67 19.16 -6.88
N LEU A 90 4.14 20.13 -7.69
CA LEU A 90 5.04 21.17 -7.20
C LEU A 90 4.27 22.45 -6.89
N ALA A 91 4.69 23.13 -5.83
CA ALA A 91 4.27 24.47 -5.49
C ALA A 91 5.50 25.36 -5.32
N LEU A 92 5.47 26.56 -5.90
CA LEU A 92 6.48 27.58 -5.69
C LEU A 92 5.90 28.66 -4.77
N ARG A 93 6.61 29.01 -3.69
CA ARG A 93 6.18 29.97 -2.67
C ARG A 93 7.23 31.03 -2.40
N SER A 94 6.80 32.17 -1.85
CA SER A 94 7.70 33.27 -1.49
C SER A 94 8.32 33.14 -0.10
N THR A 95 7.82 32.23 0.73
CA THR A 95 8.37 31.94 2.07
C THR A 95 8.45 30.44 2.29
N MET A 96 9.24 30.04 3.27
CA MET A 96 9.44 28.64 3.63
C MET A 96 8.12 27.99 4.09
N MET A 97 7.93 26.72 3.73
CA MET A 97 6.77 25.90 4.09
C MET A 97 5.43 26.44 3.53
N THR A 98 4.32 25.85 3.97
CA THR A 98 2.96 26.20 3.52
C THR A 98 2.44 27.55 4.04
N MET A 99 3.27 28.38 4.69
CA MET A 99 2.84 29.66 5.27
C MET A 99 2.85 30.82 4.25
N GLY A 100 3.58 30.69 3.14
CA GLY A 100 3.71 31.74 2.13
C GLY A 100 2.63 31.72 1.04
N PRO A 101 2.36 32.88 0.40
CA PRO A 101 1.51 32.92 -0.78
C PRO A 101 2.09 32.03 -1.90
N LEU A 102 1.19 31.35 -2.62
CA LEU A 102 1.53 30.57 -3.80
C LEU A 102 1.92 31.52 -4.95
N ILE A 103 3.16 31.39 -5.44
CA ILE A 103 3.65 32.09 -6.63
C ILE A 103 3.22 31.32 -7.88
N ALA A 104 3.42 30.00 -7.87
CA ALA A 104 3.05 29.12 -8.96
C ALA A 104 2.70 27.73 -8.43
N PHE A 105 1.88 27.00 -9.17
CA PHE A 105 1.51 25.63 -8.87
C PHE A 105 1.53 24.81 -10.16
N THR A 106 1.89 23.52 -10.09
CA THR A 106 1.79 22.64 -11.26
C THR A 106 0.36 22.57 -11.77
N SER A 107 0.18 22.68 -13.09
CA SER A 107 -1.13 22.46 -13.69
C SER A 107 -1.61 21.02 -13.43
N PRO A 108 -2.93 20.75 -13.41
CA PRO A 108 -3.45 19.40 -13.14
C PRO A 108 -2.88 18.31 -14.06
N GLY A 109 -2.60 18.65 -15.32
CA GLY A 109 -1.99 17.75 -16.32
C GLY A 109 -0.48 17.56 -16.20
N SER A 110 0.19 18.36 -15.36
CA SER A 110 1.65 18.30 -15.14
C SER A 110 2.03 17.60 -13.83
N THR A 111 1.06 17.05 -13.08
CA THR A 111 1.32 16.22 -11.89
C THR A 111 2.05 14.94 -12.26
N VAL A 112 2.83 14.40 -11.33
CA VAL A 112 3.44 13.07 -11.48
C VAL A 112 2.59 12.03 -10.76
N LYS A 113 2.33 10.91 -11.43
CA LYS A 113 1.60 9.76 -10.86
C LYS A 113 2.61 8.67 -10.47
N ALA A 114 2.66 8.34 -9.19
CA ALA A 114 3.37 7.18 -8.67
C ALA A 114 2.44 5.98 -8.57
N VAL A 115 2.86 4.84 -9.13
CA VAL A 115 2.24 3.53 -8.92
C VAL A 115 3.11 2.67 -8.00
N TRP A 116 2.55 1.69 -7.32
CA TRP A 116 3.37 0.76 -6.53
C TRP A 116 4.42 0.06 -7.41
N SER A 117 5.66 0.01 -6.92
CA SER A 117 6.73 -0.69 -7.63
C SER A 117 6.48 -2.19 -7.70
N ASP A 118 6.75 -2.76 -8.88
CA ASP A 118 6.74 -4.20 -9.12
C ASP A 118 7.93 -4.93 -8.48
N LYS A 119 8.97 -4.20 -8.06
CA LYS A 119 10.14 -4.74 -7.35
C LYS A 119 9.85 -5.18 -5.92
N PHE A 120 8.68 -4.82 -5.38
CA PHE A 120 8.17 -5.41 -4.14
C PHE A 120 7.71 -6.85 -4.41
N VAL A 121 8.67 -7.77 -4.32
CA VAL A 121 8.46 -9.21 -4.34
C VAL A 121 8.45 -9.71 -2.91
N PHE A 122 7.49 -10.58 -2.57
CA PHE A 122 7.30 -11.09 -1.22
C PHE A 122 6.80 -12.52 -1.30
N ASN A 123 7.49 -13.43 -0.61
CA ASN A 123 7.14 -14.84 -0.60
C ASN A 123 7.47 -15.47 0.75
N VAL A 124 6.52 -16.23 1.29
CA VAL A 124 6.74 -17.05 2.48
C VAL A 124 7.18 -18.43 2.00
N HIS A 125 8.40 -18.83 2.35
CA HIS A 125 8.97 -20.10 1.89
C HIS A 125 8.47 -21.28 2.76
N ALA A 126 7.14 -21.47 2.79
CA ALA A 126 6.49 -22.55 3.53
C ALA A 126 5.20 -22.98 2.81
N ARG A 127 4.97 -24.31 2.72
CA ARG A 127 3.70 -24.87 2.21
C ARG A 127 2.64 -24.98 3.31
N SER A 128 3.09 -25.12 4.54
CA SER A 128 2.31 -25.10 5.78
C SER A 128 3.20 -24.61 6.91
N ILE A 129 2.61 -24.11 7.98
CA ILE A 129 3.37 -23.65 9.15
C ILE A 129 3.95 -24.83 9.94
N PHE A 130 3.17 -25.91 10.10
CA PHE A 130 3.65 -27.15 10.71
C PHE A 130 3.95 -28.23 9.66
N PRO A 131 4.97 -29.09 9.87
CA PRO A 131 5.89 -29.09 11.01
C PRO A 131 6.88 -27.91 10.97
N CYS A 132 6.95 -27.13 12.06
CA CYS A 132 7.90 -26.03 12.20
C CYS A 132 9.13 -26.56 12.93
N ASP A 133 10.28 -26.60 12.25
CA ASP A 133 11.53 -26.97 12.89
C ASP A 133 12.05 -25.78 13.72
N GLY A 134 12.14 -25.97 15.04
CA GLY A 134 12.53 -24.93 15.98
C GLY A 134 13.91 -24.31 15.71
N HIS A 135 14.77 -24.96 14.92
CA HIS A 135 16.07 -24.42 14.53
C HIS A 135 16.05 -23.58 13.24
N ALA A 136 15.03 -23.74 12.39
CA ALA A 136 14.96 -23.09 11.07
C ALA A 136 13.86 -22.02 10.97
N GLY A 137 12.80 -22.12 11.79
CA GLY A 137 11.68 -21.18 11.78
C GLY A 137 10.95 -21.10 10.44
N ILE A 138 10.14 -20.05 10.27
CA ILE A 138 9.49 -19.73 9.00
C ILE A 138 10.23 -18.59 8.31
N ASN A 139 10.79 -18.89 7.14
CA ASN A 139 11.56 -17.95 6.34
C ASN A 139 10.66 -17.19 5.38
N VAL A 140 10.80 -15.87 5.39
CA VAL A 140 10.11 -14.94 4.50
C VAL A 140 11.16 -14.23 3.66
N LEU A 141 11.04 -14.37 2.35
CA LEU A 141 11.94 -13.78 1.37
C LEU A 141 11.27 -12.58 0.72
N PHE A 142 12.01 -11.49 0.58
CA PHE A 142 11.47 -10.29 -0.02
C PHE A 142 12.51 -9.45 -0.75
N GLN A 143 12.02 -8.72 -1.75
CA GLN A 143 12.76 -7.71 -2.48
C GLN A 143 11.97 -6.39 -2.42
N TYR A 144 12.70 -5.30 -2.53
CA TYR A 144 12.16 -3.95 -2.52
C TYR A 144 13.02 -3.05 -3.43
N PRO A 145 12.51 -1.88 -3.85
CA PRO A 145 13.29 -0.92 -4.64
C PRO A 145 14.53 -0.42 -3.89
N GLY A 146 15.63 -0.13 -4.59
CA GLY A 146 16.90 0.24 -3.96
C GLY A 146 16.91 1.55 -3.13
N CYS A 147 15.84 2.35 -3.23
CA CYS A 147 15.72 3.67 -2.61
C CYS A 147 14.67 3.75 -1.47
N ILE A 148 14.36 2.64 -0.82
CA ILE A 148 13.56 2.66 0.42
C ILE A 148 14.27 3.43 1.55
N LEU A 149 13.52 3.80 2.58
CA LEU A 149 14.08 4.41 3.79
C LEU A 149 14.97 3.43 4.54
N GLU A 150 15.95 3.94 5.29
CA GLU A 150 16.86 3.11 6.10
C GLU A 150 16.12 2.33 7.20
N SER A 151 15.03 2.91 7.71
CA SER A 151 14.14 2.28 8.67
C SER A 151 12.69 2.69 8.43
N GLY A 152 11.75 1.81 8.78
CA GLY A 152 10.32 2.06 8.66
C GLY A 152 9.56 0.85 8.12
N ASP A 153 10.16 0.13 7.19
CA ASP A 153 9.57 -1.09 6.62
C ASP A 153 9.59 -2.24 7.65
N ARG A 154 8.58 -3.11 7.58
CA ARG A 154 8.37 -4.22 8.52
C ARG A 154 7.57 -5.33 7.87
N VAL A 155 7.80 -6.56 8.31
CA VAL A 155 6.92 -7.69 7.99
C VAL A 155 6.07 -7.98 9.22
N ARG A 156 4.76 -7.90 9.06
CA ARG A 156 3.78 -8.22 10.10
C ARG A 156 3.24 -9.62 9.91
N VAL A 157 2.99 -10.32 11.00
CA VAL A 157 2.40 -11.66 11.03
C VAL A 157 1.03 -11.58 11.68
N PHE A 158 0.05 -12.15 10.99
CA PHE A 158 -1.32 -12.25 11.44
C PHE A 158 -1.77 -13.70 11.47
N GLY A 159 -2.47 -14.09 12.52
CA GLY A 159 -3.19 -15.36 12.59
C GLY A 159 -4.64 -15.18 12.17
N ARG A 160 -5.15 -16.09 11.35
CA ARG A 160 -6.54 -16.09 10.89
C ARG A 160 -7.36 -17.09 11.72
N LEU A 161 -8.41 -16.61 12.37
CA LEU A 161 -9.33 -17.47 13.14
C LEU A 161 -10.34 -18.15 12.24
N ARG A 162 -10.79 -19.35 12.61
CA ARG A 162 -11.94 -19.98 11.97
C ARG A 162 -13.19 -19.14 12.23
N ALA A 163 -13.97 -18.84 11.19
CA ALA A 163 -15.28 -18.23 11.37
C ALA A 163 -16.20 -19.22 12.11
N ASP A 164 -16.96 -18.74 13.09
CA ASP A 164 -17.99 -19.55 13.74
C ASP A 164 -18.98 -20.02 12.66
N VAL A 165 -19.18 -21.34 12.59
CA VAL A 165 -19.89 -22.06 11.50
C VAL A 165 -21.38 -21.66 11.39
N ALA A 166 -21.87 -20.78 12.27
CA ALA A 166 -23.23 -20.26 12.26
C ALA A 166 -23.42 -19.02 11.36
N ALA A 167 -22.37 -18.46 10.76
CA ALA A 167 -22.45 -17.26 9.92
C ALA A 167 -22.52 -17.57 8.42
N VAL A 168 -23.45 -16.92 7.72
CA VAL A 168 -23.68 -17.04 6.25
C VAL A 168 -22.59 -16.31 5.43
N ALA A 169 -21.73 -15.52 6.06
CA ALA A 169 -20.64 -14.79 5.40
C ALA A 169 -19.27 -15.22 5.97
N PRO A 170 -18.20 -15.30 5.15
CA PRO A 170 -16.85 -15.38 5.67
C PRO A 170 -16.40 -13.97 6.10
N PRO A 171 -16.09 -13.76 7.38
CA PRO A 171 -14.82 -13.08 7.65
C PRO A 171 -14.11 -13.73 8.82
N SER A 172 -13.06 -14.46 8.49
CA SER A 172 -12.01 -14.81 9.44
C SER A 172 -11.20 -13.54 9.77
N THR A 173 -11.37 -12.99 10.96
CA THR A 173 -10.63 -11.78 11.37
C THR A 173 -9.14 -12.08 11.49
N LEU A 174 -8.30 -11.23 10.89
CA LEU A 174 -6.86 -11.28 11.06
C LEU A 174 -6.50 -10.74 12.45
N HIS A 175 -5.85 -11.57 13.26
CA HIS A 175 -5.31 -11.20 14.56
C HIS A 175 -3.83 -10.92 14.44
N TYR A 176 -3.41 -9.72 14.81
CA TYR A 176 -2.00 -9.36 14.86
C TYR A 176 -1.26 -10.23 15.89
N LEU A 177 -0.09 -10.74 15.51
CA LEU A 177 0.73 -11.60 16.37
C LEU A 177 2.09 -10.97 16.64
N ALA A 178 2.81 -10.61 15.59
CA ALA A 178 4.18 -10.12 15.68
C ALA A 178 4.53 -9.24 14.48
N GLU A 179 5.62 -8.49 14.60
CA GLU A 179 6.25 -7.83 13.48
C GLU A 179 7.76 -7.81 13.63
N HIS A 180 8.47 -7.94 12.50
CA HIS A 180 9.91 -7.77 12.45
C HIS A 180 10.23 -6.59 11.53
N LYS A 181 11.14 -5.73 11.98
CA LYS A 181 11.61 -4.60 11.17
C LYS A 181 12.49 -5.10 10.04
N VAL A 182 12.35 -4.46 8.88
CA VAL A 182 13.20 -4.68 7.72
C VAL A 182 14.28 -3.59 7.71
N SER A 183 15.54 -3.99 7.75
CA SER A 183 16.67 -3.08 7.54
C SER A 183 17.16 -3.13 6.11
N ARG A 184 17.69 -2.00 5.62
CA ARG A 184 18.28 -1.93 4.28
C ARG A 184 19.42 -2.95 4.12
N GLY A 185 19.42 -3.68 3.01
CA GLY A 185 20.33 -4.79 2.73
C GLY A 185 19.83 -6.16 3.20
N GLN A 186 18.80 -6.22 4.05
CA GLN A 186 18.12 -7.48 4.37
C GLN A 186 17.13 -7.84 3.26
N HIS A 187 17.07 -9.12 2.92
CA HIS A 187 16.14 -9.68 1.92
C HIS A 187 15.43 -10.95 2.42
N ALA A 188 15.66 -11.29 3.69
CA ALA A 188 15.09 -12.43 4.34
C ALA A 188 14.84 -12.09 5.81
N LEU A 189 13.74 -12.61 6.36
CA LEU A 189 13.47 -12.63 7.79
C LEU A 189 13.07 -14.04 8.18
N THR A 190 13.46 -14.44 9.40
CA THR A 190 13.08 -15.70 10.00
C THR A 190 12.20 -15.41 11.21
N PHE A 191 11.06 -16.09 11.27
CA PHE A 191 10.12 -16.02 12.39
C PHE A 191 10.20 -17.31 13.21
N ASP A 192 10.35 -17.16 14.52
CA ASP A 192 10.49 -18.30 15.44
C ASP A 192 9.20 -19.12 15.50
N CYS A 193 9.37 -20.44 15.67
CA CYS A 193 8.24 -21.37 15.69
C CYS A 193 7.27 -21.11 16.86
N ASP A 194 7.74 -20.48 17.93
CA ASP A 194 6.96 -20.13 19.13
C ASP A 194 5.82 -19.12 18.83
N LEU A 195 5.91 -18.39 17.71
CA LEU A 195 4.85 -17.49 17.24
C LEU A 195 3.64 -18.25 16.68
N PHE A 196 3.82 -19.53 16.34
CA PHE A 196 2.83 -20.33 15.65
C PHE A 196 2.18 -21.36 16.58
N THR A 197 0.86 -21.50 16.47
CA THR A 197 0.02 -22.37 17.30
C THR A 197 -1.11 -22.93 16.43
N GLU A 198 -1.69 -24.04 16.85
CA GLU A 198 -2.84 -24.64 16.15
C GLU A 198 -4.16 -23.85 16.33
N ARG A 199 -4.14 -22.74 17.07
CA ARG A 199 -5.31 -21.88 17.29
C ARG A 199 -5.82 -21.23 16.01
N TYR A 200 -4.91 -20.89 15.11
CA TYR A 200 -5.23 -20.21 13.86
C TYR A 200 -5.25 -21.24 12.72
N VAL A 201 -6.12 -21.03 11.74
CA VAL A 201 -6.24 -21.96 10.59
C VAL A 201 -5.27 -21.61 9.45
N GLU A 202 -4.81 -20.36 9.42
CA GLU A 202 -3.91 -19.81 8.43
C GLU A 202 -3.13 -18.65 9.05
N TYR A 203 -1.91 -18.44 8.58
CA TYR A 203 -1.04 -17.35 8.98
C TYR A 203 -0.70 -16.47 7.78
N CYS A 204 -0.97 -15.17 7.88
CA CYS A 204 -0.70 -14.21 6.82
C CYS A 204 0.46 -13.31 7.20
N PHE A 205 1.45 -13.23 6.33
CA PHE A 205 2.59 -12.34 6.43
C PHE A 205 2.37 -11.15 5.50
N VAL A 206 2.60 -9.94 6.00
CA VAL A 206 2.34 -8.70 5.27
C VAL A 206 3.60 -7.86 5.24
N TYR A 207 4.13 -7.60 4.04
CA TYR A 207 5.16 -6.59 3.86
C TYR A 207 4.51 -5.21 3.93
N VAL A 208 4.97 -4.42 4.88
CA VAL A 208 4.45 -3.09 5.16
C VAL A 208 5.55 -2.09 4.89
N SER A 209 5.28 -1.14 4.01
CA SER A 209 6.20 -0.03 3.74
C SER A 209 5.74 1.25 4.41
N GLN A 210 6.71 2.01 4.92
CA GLN A 210 6.47 3.31 5.54
C GLN A 210 7.13 4.41 4.71
N ALA A 211 6.32 5.36 4.24
CA ALA A 211 6.82 6.53 3.53
C ALA A 211 7.42 7.58 4.49
N ILE A 212 8.18 8.54 3.95
CA ILE A 212 8.80 9.63 4.73
C ILE A 212 7.78 10.49 5.49
N SER A 213 6.54 10.51 5.01
CA SER A 213 5.38 11.11 5.65
C SER A 213 4.95 10.44 6.95
N GLY A 214 5.47 9.24 7.26
CA GLY A 214 4.96 8.36 8.31
C GLY A 214 3.75 7.53 7.89
N ALA A 215 3.22 7.74 6.68
CA ALA A 215 2.11 6.94 6.17
C ALA A 215 2.56 5.49 5.92
N VAL A 216 1.72 4.55 6.37
CA VAL A 216 1.98 3.11 6.36
C VAL A 216 1.08 2.46 5.33
N SER A 217 1.61 1.52 4.53
CA SER A 217 0.83 0.81 3.53
C SER A 217 1.21 -0.66 3.45
N ASP A 218 0.19 -1.51 3.37
CA ASP A 218 0.35 -2.95 3.15
C ASP A 218 0.63 -3.16 1.66
N VAL A 219 1.85 -3.60 1.34
CA VAL A 219 2.33 -3.68 -0.04
C VAL A 219 2.04 -5.04 -0.65
N ARG A 220 2.33 -6.11 0.10
CA ARG A 220 2.10 -7.50 -0.29
C ARG A 220 1.69 -8.31 0.93
N MET A 221 0.82 -9.28 0.70
CA MET A 221 0.39 -10.26 1.68
C MET A 221 0.54 -11.65 1.08
N ASP A 222 1.06 -12.58 1.87
CA ASP A 222 1.15 -13.99 1.52
C ASP A 222 0.71 -14.82 2.73
N CYS A 223 -0.15 -15.81 2.51
CA CYS A 223 -0.79 -16.56 3.59
C CYS A 223 -0.49 -18.06 3.44
N VAL A 224 -0.16 -18.69 4.55
CA VAL A 224 0.23 -20.10 4.64
C VAL A 224 -0.69 -20.83 5.62
N PRO A 225 -1.26 -21.99 5.25
CA PRO A 225 -2.11 -22.77 6.13
C PRO A 225 -1.32 -23.30 7.33
N THR A 226 -1.99 -23.48 8.47
CA THR A 226 -1.33 -23.97 9.68
C THR A 226 -0.83 -25.40 9.53
N LEU A 227 -1.61 -26.28 8.91
CA LEU A 227 -1.23 -27.67 8.60
C LEU A 227 -1.17 -27.89 7.08
N PRO A 228 -0.49 -28.94 6.59
CA PRO A 228 -0.49 -29.29 5.17
C PRO A 228 -1.92 -29.54 4.69
N VAL A 229 -2.33 -28.84 3.64
CA VAL A 229 -3.63 -29.04 3.01
C VAL A 229 -3.51 -30.15 1.96
N HIS A 230 -4.28 -31.21 2.11
CA HIS A 230 -4.47 -32.21 1.06
C HIS A 230 -5.69 -31.84 0.19
N GLU A 231 -5.67 -32.16 -1.11
CA GLU A 231 -6.79 -31.83 -2.02
C GLU A 231 -8.14 -32.38 -1.54
N ALA A 232 -8.12 -33.53 -0.84
CA ALA A 232 -9.29 -34.16 -0.21
C ALA A 232 -9.90 -33.36 0.95
N GLU A 233 -9.25 -32.28 1.40
CA GLU A 233 -9.65 -31.46 2.56
C GLU A 233 -10.25 -30.10 2.17
N SER A 234 -10.43 -29.85 0.87
CA SER A 234 -11.20 -28.71 0.36
C SER A 234 -12.66 -28.79 0.79
N GLY A 235 -13.27 -27.63 1.05
CA GLY A 235 -14.66 -27.55 1.48
C GLY A 235 -15.62 -28.05 0.40
N GLY A 236 -16.55 -28.92 0.80
CA GLY A 236 -17.65 -29.40 -0.03
C GLY A 236 -18.98 -28.72 0.32
N TRP A 237 -19.77 -28.37 -0.71
CA TRP A 237 -21.10 -27.82 -0.52
C TRP A 237 -22.01 -28.87 0.14
N GLY A 238 -22.59 -28.50 1.28
CA GLY A 238 -23.73 -29.19 1.87
C GLY A 238 -24.98 -29.08 1.00
N SER A 239 -26.00 -29.87 1.35
CA SER A 239 -27.28 -29.83 0.66
C SER A 239 -27.94 -28.45 0.80
N TRP A 240 -28.59 -27.98 -0.26
CA TRP A 240 -29.46 -26.81 -0.20
C TRP A 240 -30.57 -27.01 0.84
N THR A 241 -30.91 -25.94 1.55
CA THR A 241 -32.13 -25.90 2.36
C THR A 241 -33.37 -25.97 1.48
N SER A 242 -34.50 -26.30 2.10
CA SER A 242 -35.80 -26.08 1.45
C SER A 242 -35.94 -24.61 1.05
N TRP A 243 -36.61 -24.38 -0.08
CA TRP A 243 -37.01 -23.03 -0.50
C TRP A 243 -37.80 -22.34 0.61
N THR A 244 -37.54 -21.05 0.83
CA THR A 244 -38.41 -20.20 1.65
C THR A 244 -39.79 -20.11 1.01
N GLN A 245 -40.77 -19.75 1.83
CA GLN A 245 -42.07 -19.34 1.31
C GLN A 245 -41.91 -18.14 0.37
N CYS A 246 -42.78 -18.05 -0.63
CA CYS A 246 -42.80 -16.89 -1.51
C CYS A 246 -43.10 -15.63 -0.70
N THR A 247 -42.37 -14.54 -0.97
CA THR A 247 -42.62 -13.25 -0.30
C THR A 247 -44.01 -12.70 -0.55
N THR A 248 -44.63 -13.07 -1.67
CA THR A 248 -46.00 -12.68 -2.02
C THR A 248 -46.81 -13.88 -2.50
N THR A 249 -48.12 -13.80 -2.30
CA THR A 249 -49.09 -14.81 -2.73
C THR A 249 -49.58 -14.61 -4.16
N CYS A 250 -49.33 -13.43 -4.76
CA CYS A 250 -49.60 -13.14 -6.17
C CYS A 250 -48.51 -12.25 -6.80
N SER A 251 -48.32 -12.41 -8.12
CA SER A 251 -47.56 -11.53 -9.01
C SER A 251 -46.07 -11.28 -8.66
N GLY A 252 -45.22 -12.30 -8.77
CA GLY A 252 -43.76 -12.13 -8.87
C GLY A 252 -42.99 -12.08 -7.54
N GLY A 253 -43.33 -12.95 -6.59
CA GLY A 253 -42.59 -13.08 -5.32
C GLY A 253 -41.22 -13.75 -5.47
N THR A 254 -40.30 -13.43 -4.56
CA THR A 254 -38.98 -14.05 -4.47
C THR A 254 -39.01 -15.16 -3.43
N ARG A 255 -38.24 -16.22 -3.67
CA ARG A 255 -37.96 -17.27 -2.69
C ARG A 255 -36.47 -17.54 -2.73
N ASN A 256 -35.89 -17.84 -1.57
CA ASN A 256 -34.48 -18.09 -1.45
C ASN A 256 -34.25 -19.50 -0.90
N ARG A 257 -33.08 -20.05 -1.13
CA ARG A 257 -32.53 -21.19 -0.40
C ARG A 257 -31.04 -20.95 -0.20
N TYR A 258 -30.47 -21.55 0.83
CA TYR A 258 -29.04 -21.42 1.11
C TYR A 258 -28.41 -22.79 1.28
N ARG A 259 -27.10 -22.86 1.14
CA ARG A 259 -26.30 -24.06 1.42
C ARG A 259 -25.04 -23.64 2.18
N LEU A 260 -24.56 -24.53 3.03
CA LEU A 260 -23.35 -24.30 3.83
C LEU A 260 -22.17 -25.06 3.21
N CYS A 261 -20.95 -24.57 3.45
CA CYS A 261 -19.73 -25.24 3.02
C CYS A 261 -19.23 -26.15 4.15
N ASP A 262 -19.95 -27.24 4.40
CA ASP A 262 -19.78 -28.09 5.59
C ASP A 262 -19.76 -29.60 5.29
N SER A 263 -19.74 -30.01 4.02
CA SER A 263 -19.89 -31.42 3.63
C SER A 263 -18.86 -31.87 2.58
N PRO A 264 -17.57 -32.07 2.95
CA PRO A 264 -16.99 -31.84 4.29
C PRO A 264 -16.66 -30.36 4.53
N PRO A 265 -16.55 -29.91 5.79
CA PRO A 265 -16.12 -28.55 6.07
C PRO A 265 -14.64 -28.40 5.66
N PRO A 266 -14.23 -27.24 5.10
CA PRO A 266 -12.83 -27.02 4.77
C PRO A 266 -11.98 -27.11 6.06
N ARG A 267 -10.88 -27.85 5.99
CA ARG A 267 -9.95 -28.01 7.11
C ARG A 267 -8.67 -27.22 6.86
N TYR A 268 -8.04 -26.72 7.92
CA TYR A 268 -6.65 -26.23 7.91
C TYR A 268 -6.29 -25.23 6.79
N GLY A 269 -7.12 -24.22 6.53
CA GLY A 269 -6.83 -23.23 5.48
C GLY A 269 -7.06 -23.73 4.06
N ALA A 270 -7.63 -24.93 3.89
CA ALA A 270 -8.13 -25.39 2.60
C ALA A 270 -9.19 -24.42 2.04
N LYS A 271 -9.28 -24.38 0.71
CA LYS A 271 -10.21 -23.49 0.01
C LYS A 271 -11.64 -23.76 0.48
N PHE A 272 -12.35 -22.67 0.76
CA PHE A 272 -13.81 -22.70 0.89
C PHE A 272 -14.45 -23.09 -0.45
N CYS A 273 -15.69 -23.56 -0.39
CA CYS A 273 -16.45 -23.99 -1.55
C CYS A 273 -16.59 -22.87 -2.59
N GLU A 274 -16.28 -23.18 -3.85
CA GLU A 274 -16.42 -22.22 -4.95
C GLU A 274 -17.89 -22.20 -5.46
N GLY A 275 -18.46 -21.00 -5.65
CA GLY A 275 -19.84 -20.78 -6.13
C GLY A 275 -20.75 -20.02 -5.16
N HIS A 276 -22.03 -19.84 -5.52
CA HIS A 276 -23.00 -19.11 -4.70
C HIS A 276 -23.52 -19.95 -3.52
N ALA A 277 -23.55 -19.36 -2.32
CA ALA A 277 -24.13 -19.94 -1.10
C ALA A 277 -25.64 -19.69 -0.95
N LEU A 278 -26.17 -18.74 -1.73
CA LEU A 278 -27.56 -18.29 -1.72
C LEU A 278 -28.08 -18.31 -3.16
N GLU A 279 -29.27 -18.86 -3.34
CA GLU A 279 -30.03 -18.84 -4.58
C GLU A 279 -31.45 -18.33 -4.33
#